data_AF-A0A2G5V743-F1
#
_entry.id   AF-A0A2G5V743-F1
#
_cell.length_a   1.000
_cell.length_b   1.000
_cell.length_c   1.000
_cell.angle_alpha   90.00
_cell.angle_beta   90.00
_cell.angle_gamma   90.00
#
_symmetry.space_group_name_H-M   'P 1'
#
loop_
_entity.id
_entity.type
_entity.pdbx_description
1 polymer ?
#
loop_
_entity_poly.entity_id
_entity_poly.type
_entity_poly.pdbx_seq_one_letter_code
_entity_poly.pdbx_strand_id
1 'polypeptide(L)'
;MNLNSHLVLNPPNFVQLTTPAQLPLIPEAYKPFPHYNLEVVQWSLLFGVCFMLGVGMGANDVADAFGTSVGTGTVTVTQAFILATIVEMMGSVASGFSGDGKALKIIHTSSYADNPDELVIGQIAMLVGCATWLMVATYYSMPVSSIHSLLGATMGFSFVLRGLEGIIWSRVLVMLLIWVFSPLVSAIFTLITFFLLDVIILRAKNPVSTGLFLLPGIYVIVVFTNVFLFLQDGSRVLRFDEIPFMYTVAISLVISVLAGFLALFVVGPIMKRRLKRKTEELPRIASSLSYTFEPRGWLRKAVYWAFPPMRNDDQKAVRLFSFLQILTACFAGFAHGANDITNCVAPIRELVQMYNQGYQEDNTDLNISVYVGLLTTLAVLMGIWTLGIRVIRTVGENFAKMNPAT
;
A
#
# COMPACT_ATOMS: atom_id res chain seq x y z
N MET A 1 -58.61 16.24 -65.30
CA MET A 1 -57.75 15.35 -66.11
C MET A 1 -57.31 14.23 -65.18
N ASN A 2 -57.74 13.00 -65.47
CA ASN A 2 -57.29 11.75 -64.85
C ASN A 2 -55.75 11.64 -64.94
N LEU A 3 -55.10 11.01 -63.96
CA LEU A 3 -54.32 9.78 -64.20
C LEU A 3 -53.68 9.28 -62.89
N ASN A 4 -54.17 8.11 -62.45
CA ASN A 4 -53.38 7.10 -61.74
C ASN A 4 -52.14 6.74 -62.55
N SER A 5 -50.96 6.66 -61.93
CA SER A 5 -49.96 5.62 -62.26
C SER A 5 -48.71 5.72 -61.37
N HIS A 6 -48.55 4.69 -60.53
CA HIS A 6 -47.29 4.02 -60.17
C HIS A 6 -46.05 4.86 -59.81
N LEU A 7 -45.69 4.86 -58.53
CA LEU A 7 -44.29 4.83 -58.10
C LEU A 7 -44.15 3.90 -56.89
N VAL A 8 -43.69 2.69 -57.20
CA VAL A 8 -43.32 1.64 -56.25
C VAL A 8 -42.07 2.07 -55.50
N LEU A 9 -42.11 1.92 -54.17
CA LEU A 9 -41.01 2.13 -53.24
C LEU A 9 -39.84 1.18 -53.54
N ASN A 10 -38.61 1.71 -53.54
CA ASN A 10 -37.40 0.97 -53.17
C ASN A 10 -36.38 1.95 -52.56
N PRO A 11 -36.09 1.88 -51.25
CA PRO A 11 -35.01 2.65 -50.63
C PRO A 11 -33.63 2.05 -50.95
N PRO A 12 -32.57 2.86 -51.10
CA PRO A 12 -31.22 2.35 -51.32
C PRO A 12 -30.64 1.81 -50.01
N ASN A 13 -30.32 0.51 -50.00
CA ASN A 13 -29.26 -0.14 -49.24
C ASN A 13 -29.14 0.21 -47.74
N PHE A 14 -29.98 -0.42 -46.92
CA PHE A 14 -29.57 -0.77 -45.55
C PHE A 14 -28.70 -2.03 -45.63
N VAL A 15 -27.46 -1.94 -45.17
CA VAL A 15 -26.65 -3.12 -44.82
C VAL A 15 -27.34 -3.74 -43.61
N GLN A 16 -28.07 -4.84 -43.81
CA GLN A 16 -28.48 -5.70 -42.71
C GLN A 16 -27.22 -6.25 -42.05
N LEU A 17 -27.01 -5.90 -40.78
CA LEU A 17 -26.09 -6.63 -39.90
C LEU A 17 -26.66 -8.04 -39.74
N THR A 18 -26.23 -8.96 -40.62
CA THR A 18 -26.37 -10.38 -40.39
C THR A 18 -25.64 -10.71 -39.10
N THR A 19 -26.34 -11.43 -38.22
CA THR A 19 -25.87 -12.23 -37.07
C THR A 19 -24.37 -12.14 -36.75
N PRO A 20 -23.96 -11.80 -35.50
CA PRO A 20 -22.55 -11.85 -35.12
C PRO A 20 -22.01 -13.23 -35.47
N ALA A 21 -20.88 -13.28 -36.17
CA ALA A 21 -20.22 -14.52 -36.53
C ALA A 21 -20.07 -15.36 -35.24
N GLN A 22 -20.79 -16.48 -35.17
CA GLN A 22 -20.55 -17.47 -34.14
C GLN A 22 -19.10 -17.90 -34.31
N LEU A 23 -18.25 -17.50 -33.36
CA LEU A 23 -16.93 -18.11 -33.22
C LEU A 23 -17.12 -19.63 -33.23
N PRO A 24 -16.29 -20.38 -33.97
CA PRO A 24 -16.44 -21.82 -34.06
C PRO A 24 -16.49 -22.42 -32.64
N LEU A 25 -17.57 -23.15 -32.35
CA LEU A 25 -17.68 -23.94 -31.13
C LEU A 25 -16.50 -24.92 -31.11
N ILE A 26 -15.58 -24.72 -30.18
CA ILE A 26 -14.47 -25.65 -29.95
C ILE A 26 -15.11 -27.01 -29.67
N PRO A 27 -14.80 -28.08 -30.44
CA PRO A 27 -15.34 -29.41 -30.18
C PRO A 27 -15.02 -29.84 -28.75
N GLU A 28 -16.01 -30.38 -28.02
CA GLU A 28 -15.86 -30.92 -26.65
C GLU A 28 -14.69 -31.91 -26.49
N ALA A 29 -14.20 -32.47 -27.60
CA ALA A 29 -13.07 -33.39 -27.67
C ALA A 29 -11.70 -32.77 -27.32
N TYR A 30 -11.59 -31.45 -27.13
CA TYR A 30 -10.35 -30.76 -26.75
C TYR A 30 -10.28 -30.37 -25.26
N LYS A 31 -10.95 -31.10 -24.37
CA LYS A 31 -10.63 -31.09 -22.92
C LYS A 31 -9.64 -32.23 -22.63
N PRO A 32 -8.34 -31.96 -22.34
CA PRO A 32 -7.34 -33.01 -22.27
C PRO A 32 -7.45 -33.94 -21.04
N PHE A 33 -8.42 -33.74 -20.14
CA PHE A 33 -8.57 -34.59 -18.95
C PHE A 33 -10.05 -34.84 -18.59
N PRO A 34 -10.59 -36.03 -18.83
CA PRO A 34 -11.90 -36.43 -18.34
C PRO A 34 -11.79 -36.91 -16.87
N HIS A 35 -12.67 -36.41 -15.99
CA HIS A 35 -12.97 -36.91 -14.63
C HIS A 35 -12.20 -36.41 -13.39
N TYR A 36 -11.44 -35.31 -13.46
CA TYR A 36 -11.17 -34.52 -12.24
C TYR A 36 -11.97 -33.23 -12.30
N ASN A 37 -12.61 -32.83 -11.19
CA ASN A 37 -13.05 -31.45 -10.98
C ASN A 37 -11.77 -30.58 -10.85
N LEU A 38 -11.06 -30.39 -11.97
CA LEU A 38 -9.86 -29.57 -12.06
C LEU A 38 -10.18 -28.17 -11.56
N GLU A 39 -11.40 -27.67 -11.77
CA GLU A 39 -11.88 -26.42 -11.21
C GLU A 39 -11.68 -26.36 -9.68
N VAL A 40 -12.19 -27.33 -8.92
CA VAL A 40 -12.07 -27.31 -7.45
C VAL A 40 -10.61 -27.38 -7.00
N VAL A 41 -9.79 -28.18 -7.67
CA VAL A 41 -8.36 -28.32 -7.36
C VAL A 41 -7.59 -27.05 -7.73
N GLN A 42 -7.88 -26.45 -8.87
CA GLN A 42 -7.28 -25.20 -9.36
C GLN A 42 -7.68 -24.01 -8.49
N TRP A 43 -8.96 -23.91 -8.12
CA TRP A 43 -9.46 -22.92 -7.16
C TRP A 43 -8.80 -23.11 -5.80
N SER A 44 -8.71 -24.34 -5.30
CA SER A 44 -8.07 -24.63 -4.02
C SER A 44 -6.58 -24.28 -4.03
N LEU A 45 -5.87 -24.56 -5.14
CA LEU A 45 -4.49 -24.14 -5.36
C LEU A 45 -4.38 -22.62 -5.38
N LEU A 46 -5.25 -21.93 -6.12
CA LEU A 46 -5.23 -20.48 -6.25
C LEU A 46 -5.47 -19.79 -4.91
N PHE A 47 -6.50 -20.22 -4.17
CA PHE A 47 -6.78 -19.73 -2.82
C PHE A 47 -5.63 -20.04 -1.86
N GLY A 48 -5.06 -21.25 -1.91
CA GLY A 48 -3.91 -21.63 -1.09
C GLY A 48 -2.68 -20.79 -1.38
N VAL A 49 -2.39 -20.50 -2.65
CA VAL A 49 -1.24 -19.68 -3.05
C VAL A 49 -1.44 -18.23 -2.65
N CYS A 50 -2.62 -17.64 -2.85
CA CYS A 50 -2.86 -16.26 -2.40
C CYS A 50 -2.93 -16.13 -0.89
N PHE A 51 -3.35 -17.19 -0.19
CA PHE A 51 -3.19 -17.25 1.25
C PHE A 51 -1.71 -17.25 1.65
N MET A 52 -0.87 -18.10 1.03
CA MET A 52 0.58 -18.07 1.30
C MET A 52 1.22 -16.72 0.96
N LEU A 53 0.81 -16.09 -0.13
CA LEU A 53 1.28 -14.77 -0.52
C LEU A 53 0.88 -13.72 0.53
N GLY A 54 -0.38 -13.72 0.97
CA GLY A 54 -0.85 -12.81 2.02
C GLY A 54 -0.10 -13.02 3.33
N VAL A 55 0.13 -14.26 3.77
CA VAL A 55 0.96 -14.56 4.94
C VAL A 55 2.38 -14.00 4.76
N GLY A 56 2.98 -14.18 3.58
CA GLY A 56 4.31 -13.65 3.26
C GLY A 56 4.37 -12.13 3.32
N MET A 57 3.42 -11.43 2.69
CA MET A 57 3.33 -9.96 2.70
C MET A 57 3.13 -9.43 4.12
N GLY A 58 2.13 -9.91 4.85
CA GLY A 58 1.88 -9.44 6.22
C GLY A 58 3.04 -9.70 7.19
N ALA A 59 3.78 -10.78 6.97
CA ALA A 59 4.96 -11.07 7.78
C ALA A 59 6.18 -10.19 7.42
N ASN A 60 6.36 -9.83 6.15
CA ASN A 60 7.49 -8.99 5.75
C ASN A 60 7.21 -7.52 6.03
N ASP A 61 6.02 -7.06 5.64
CA ASP A 61 5.76 -5.65 5.43
C ASP A 61 5.21 -4.93 6.69
N VAL A 62 4.84 -5.65 7.76
CA VAL A 62 4.45 -5.05 9.05
C VAL A 62 5.55 -4.13 9.62
N ALA A 63 6.81 -4.42 9.28
CA ALA A 63 7.95 -3.63 9.69
C ALA A 63 8.01 -2.25 9.02
N ASP A 64 7.39 -2.08 7.85
CA ASP A 64 7.40 -0.81 7.12
C ASP A 64 6.59 0.26 7.85
N ALA A 65 5.45 -0.12 8.44
CA ALA A 65 4.61 0.78 9.22
C ALA A 65 5.09 0.95 10.67
N PHE A 66 5.40 -0.17 11.35
CA PHE A 66 5.63 -0.17 12.80
C PHE A 66 7.08 -0.40 13.23
N GLY A 67 7.99 -0.73 12.32
CA GLY A 67 9.39 -1.03 12.63
C GLY A 67 10.10 0.13 13.34
N THR A 68 9.87 1.37 12.89
CA THR A 68 10.43 2.55 13.55
C THR A 68 9.86 2.76 14.95
N SER A 69 8.56 2.52 15.15
CA SER A 69 7.89 2.71 16.45
C SER A 69 8.32 1.66 17.48
N VAL A 70 8.61 0.44 17.01
CA VAL A 70 9.21 -0.63 17.82
C VAL A 70 10.69 -0.31 18.12
N GLY A 71 11.46 0.12 17.12
CA GLY A 71 12.88 0.44 17.28
C GLY A 71 13.16 1.60 18.23
N THR A 72 12.29 2.61 18.26
CA THR A 72 12.39 3.72 19.21
C THR A 72 11.91 3.36 20.63
N GLY A 73 11.38 2.15 20.83
CA GLY A 73 10.78 1.72 22.10
C GLY A 73 9.46 2.42 22.44
N THR A 74 8.84 3.10 21.46
CA THR A 74 7.58 3.82 21.63
C THR A 74 6.40 2.87 21.78
N VAL A 75 6.41 1.76 21.05
CA VAL A 75 5.47 0.65 21.21
C VAL A 75 6.22 -0.66 21.37
N THR A 76 5.64 -1.59 22.11
CA THR A 76 6.13 -2.98 22.15
C THR A 76 5.73 -3.71 20.86
N VAL A 77 6.45 -4.79 20.52
CA VAL A 77 6.11 -5.64 19.36
C VAL A 77 4.66 -6.11 19.39
N THR A 78 4.16 -6.54 20.55
CA THR A 78 2.77 -7.00 20.68
C THR A 78 1.77 -5.86 20.46
N GLN A 79 2.06 -4.65 20.95
CA GLN A 79 1.21 -3.49 20.68
C GLN A 79 1.23 -3.10 19.20
N ALA A 80 2.40 -3.17 18.56
CA ALA A 80 2.52 -2.96 17.12
C ALA A 80 1.66 -3.95 16.34
N PHE A 81 1.67 -5.23 16.69
CA PHE A 81 0.87 -6.25 15.99
C PHE A 81 -0.64 -6.04 16.16
N ILE A 82 -1.10 -5.68 17.36
CA ILE A 82 -2.51 -5.35 17.59
C ILE A 82 -2.91 -4.15 16.74
N LEU A 83 -2.10 -3.09 16.74
CA LEU A 83 -2.38 -1.89 15.94
C LEU A 83 -2.36 -2.19 14.44
N ALA A 84 -1.33 -2.89 13.96
CA ALA A 84 -1.20 -3.33 12.57
C ALA A 84 -2.41 -4.14 12.13
N THR A 85 -2.84 -5.11 12.95
CA THR A 85 -4.03 -5.93 12.67
C THR A 85 -5.27 -5.07 12.42
N ILE A 86 -5.49 -4.06 13.27
CA ILE A 86 -6.65 -3.18 13.14
C ILE A 86 -6.53 -2.30 11.89
N VAL A 87 -5.40 -1.61 11.73
CA VAL A 87 -5.27 -0.60 10.66
C VAL A 87 -5.13 -1.22 9.28
N GLU A 88 -4.42 -2.34 9.14
CA GLU A 88 -4.29 -3.05 7.87
C GLU A 88 -5.62 -3.71 7.46
N MET A 89 -6.36 -4.30 8.42
CA MET A 89 -7.70 -4.80 8.14
C MET A 89 -8.64 -3.66 7.71
N MET A 90 -8.58 -2.50 8.39
CA MET A 90 -9.35 -1.33 8.00
C MET A 90 -8.98 -0.86 6.59
N GLY A 91 -7.68 -0.74 6.27
CA GLY A 91 -7.21 -0.35 4.94
C GLY A 91 -7.63 -1.33 3.85
N SER A 92 -7.53 -2.63 4.16
CA SER A 92 -7.97 -3.72 3.30
C SER A 92 -9.44 -3.63 2.92
N VAL A 93 -10.31 -3.45 3.92
CA VAL A 93 -11.76 -3.37 3.69
C VAL A 93 -12.10 -2.07 3.00
N ALA A 94 -11.41 -0.99 3.37
CA ALA A 94 -11.63 0.33 2.79
C ALA A 94 -11.34 0.34 1.29
N SER A 95 -10.25 -0.29 0.82
CA SER A 95 -9.97 -0.41 -0.62
C SER A 95 -11.07 -1.15 -1.39
N GLY A 96 -11.94 -1.87 -0.66
CA GLY A 96 -12.96 -2.79 -1.13
C GLY A 96 -12.45 -3.68 -2.24
N PHE A 97 -11.20 -4.11 -2.13
CA PHE A 97 -10.64 -5.18 -2.95
C PHE A 97 -10.71 -4.89 -4.46
N SER A 98 -10.71 -3.62 -4.86
CA SER A 98 -11.06 -3.20 -6.23
C SER A 98 -9.92 -2.56 -7.02
N GLY A 99 -8.76 -2.33 -6.40
CA GLY A 99 -7.63 -1.69 -7.07
C GLY A 99 -7.13 -2.48 -8.30
N ASP A 100 -6.49 -1.78 -9.22
CA ASP A 100 -5.89 -2.42 -10.40
C ASP A 100 -4.61 -3.18 -10.05
N GLY A 101 -4.43 -4.36 -10.67
CA GLY A 101 -3.19 -5.12 -10.54
C GLY A 101 -2.02 -4.41 -11.19
N LYS A 102 -0.89 -4.35 -10.48
CA LYS A 102 0.37 -3.80 -11.02
C LYS A 102 1.17 -4.84 -11.81
N ALA A 103 1.00 -6.12 -11.47
CA ALA A 103 1.81 -7.23 -11.96
C ALA A 103 1.70 -7.41 -13.48
N LEU A 104 0.49 -7.67 -14.00
CA LEU A 104 0.30 -7.95 -15.43
C LEU A 104 0.50 -6.73 -16.32
N LYS A 105 0.48 -5.53 -15.76
CA LYS A 105 0.66 -4.29 -16.54
C LYS A 105 2.04 -4.21 -17.20
N ILE A 106 3.02 -5.06 -16.87
CA ILE A 106 4.34 -5.05 -17.51
C ILE A 106 4.50 -6.07 -18.65
N ILE A 107 3.46 -6.84 -18.97
CA ILE A 107 3.51 -7.85 -20.04
C ILE A 107 2.44 -7.61 -21.09
N HIS A 108 2.68 -8.09 -22.31
CA HIS A 108 1.72 -8.05 -23.41
C HIS A 108 0.69 -9.17 -23.24
N THR A 109 -0.39 -8.92 -22.48
CA THR A 109 -1.48 -9.89 -22.26
C THR A 109 -2.13 -10.36 -23.57
N SER A 110 -2.19 -9.50 -24.59
CA SER A 110 -2.68 -9.84 -25.92
C SER A 110 -1.86 -10.94 -26.63
N SER A 111 -0.58 -11.12 -26.28
CA SER A 111 0.26 -12.17 -26.85
C SER A 111 -0.16 -13.59 -26.42
N TYR A 112 -1.02 -13.69 -25.41
CA TYR A 112 -1.58 -14.94 -24.89
C TYR A 112 -3.00 -15.20 -25.39
N ALA A 113 -3.54 -14.37 -26.31
CA ALA A 113 -4.89 -14.53 -26.84
C ALA A 113 -5.08 -15.88 -27.56
N ASP A 114 -4.03 -16.41 -28.17
CA ASP A 114 -4.05 -17.69 -28.88
C ASP A 114 -4.13 -18.90 -27.92
N ASN A 115 -3.59 -18.77 -26.72
CA ASN A 115 -3.60 -19.81 -25.69
C ASN A 115 -3.74 -19.20 -24.28
N PRO A 116 -4.97 -18.85 -23.84
CA PRO A 116 -5.20 -18.20 -22.55
C PRO A 116 -4.77 -19.02 -21.34
N ASP A 117 -4.76 -20.36 -21.45
CA ASP A 117 -4.36 -21.28 -20.38
C ASP A 117 -2.90 -21.06 -19.96
N GLU A 118 -2.03 -20.66 -20.90
CA GLU A 118 -0.63 -20.34 -20.60
C GLU A 118 -0.49 -19.12 -19.68
N LEU A 119 -1.34 -18.11 -19.85
CA LEU A 119 -1.34 -16.92 -19.00
C LEU A 119 -1.89 -17.23 -17.61
N VAL A 120 -2.91 -18.10 -17.52
CA VAL A 120 -3.44 -18.61 -16.23
C VAL A 120 -2.36 -19.38 -15.47
N ILE A 121 -1.68 -20.32 -16.13
CA ILE A 121 -0.58 -21.09 -15.51
C ILE A 121 0.58 -20.15 -15.13
N GLY A 122 0.91 -19.18 -15.99
CA GLY A 122 1.92 -18.17 -15.74
C GLY A 122 1.63 -17.32 -14.50
N GLN A 123 0.38 -16.89 -14.31
CA GLN A 123 -0.07 -16.17 -13.11
C GLN A 123 0.02 -17.03 -11.84
N ILE A 124 -0.35 -18.30 -11.90
CA ILE A 124 -0.20 -19.21 -10.76
C ILE A 124 1.29 -19.37 -10.42
N ALA A 125 2.15 -19.59 -11.42
CA ALA A 125 3.60 -19.69 -11.24
C ALA A 125 4.19 -18.39 -10.66
N MET A 126 3.72 -17.24 -11.13
CA MET A 126 4.08 -15.92 -10.60
C MET A 126 3.74 -15.79 -9.11
N LEU A 127 2.51 -16.11 -8.71
CA LEU A 127 2.05 -16.02 -7.32
C LEU A 127 2.82 -17.00 -6.42
N VAL A 128 3.05 -18.23 -6.87
CA VAL A 128 3.85 -19.24 -6.15
C VAL A 128 5.29 -18.77 -5.98
N GLY A 129 5.92 -18.27 -7.04
CA GLY A 129 7.29 -17.78 -7.01
C GLY A 129 7.46 -16.60 -6.06
N CYS A 130 6.52 -15.64 -6.12
CA CYS A 130 6.49 -14.49 -5.23
C CYS A 130 6.29 -14.91 -3.76
N ALA A 131 5.28 -15.75 -3.47
CA ALA A 131 5.01 -16.23 -2.12
C ALA A 131 6.19 -17.01 -1.54
N THR A 132 6.81 -17.88 -2.33
CA THR A 132 7.98 -18.66 -1.91
C THR A 132 9.15 -17.74 -1.56
N TRP A 133 9.45 -16.77 -2.41
CA TRP A 133 10.53 -15.81 -2.16
C TRP A 133 10.27 -14.97 -0.91
N LEU A 134 9.05 -14.46 -0.72
CA LEU A 134 8.69 -13.69 0.46
C LEU A 134 8.80 -14.51 1.75
N MET A 135 8.36 -15.77 1.73
CA MET A 135 8.51 -16.67 2.87
C MET A 135 9.99 -16.94 3.21
N VAL A 136 10.82 -17.17 2.18
CA VAL A 136 12.27 -17.38 2.37
C VAL A 136 12.95 -16.12 2.92
N ALA A 137 12.69 -14.96 2.33
CA ALA A 137 13.25 -13.69 2.78
C ALA A 137 12.85 -13.38 4.22
N THR A 138 11.57 -13.56 4.55
CA THR A 138 11.02 -13.37 5.90
C THR A 138 11.63 -14.36 6.90
N TYR A 139 11.85 -15.61 6.49
CA TYR A 139 12.52 -16.61 7.33
C TYR A 139 13.94 -16.16 7.71
N TYR A 140 14.68 -15.59 6.76
CA TYR A 140 15.99 -14.99 6.98
C TYR A 140 15.93 -13.56 7.56
N SER A 141 14.75 -13.11 7.96
CA SER A 141 14.53 -11.79 8.58
C SER A 141 14.94 -10.61 7.69
N MET A 142 14.86 -10.79 6.37
CA MET A 142 15.20 -9.78 5.37
C MET A 142 13.96 -8.95 5.01
N PRO A 143 13.97 -7.62 5.21
CA PRO A 143 12.93 -6.74 4.67
C PRO A 143 13.13 -6.66 3.15
N VAL A 144 12.12 -7.08 2.38
CA VAL A 144 12.16 -7.13 0.92
C VAL A 144 10.86 -6.59 0.35
N SER A 145 10.89 -6.10 -0.89
CA SER A 145 9.67 -5.57 -1.52
C SER A 145 8.83 -6.68 -2.14
N SER A 146 7.59 -6.81 -1.65
CA SER A 146 6.55 -7.65 -2.22
C SER A 146 6.23 -7.31 -3.69
N ILE A 147 6.20 -6.02 -4.04
CA ILE A 147 5.93 -5.56 -5.42
C ILE A 147 7.07 -5.94 -6.37
N HIS A 148 8.33 -5.75 -5.99
CA HIS A 148 9.47 -6.16 -6.82
C HIS A 148 9.46 -7.68 -7.06
N SER A 149 9.12 -8.44 -6.02
CA SER A 149 9.04 -9.89 -6.08
C SER A 149 7.97 -10.35 -7.05
N LEU A 150 6.80 -9.71 -7.02
CA LEU A 150 5.68 -10.02 -7.91
C LEU A 150 5.98 -9.66 -9.37
N LEU A 151 6.56 -8.49 -9.62
CA LEU A 151 6.94 -8.05 -10.97
C LEU A 151 8.08 -8.89 -11.54
N GLY A 152 9.09 -9.23 -10.75
CA GLY A 152 10.16 -10.14 -11.15
C GLY A 152 9.63 -11.52 -11.52
N ALA A 153 8.70 -12.07 -10.74
CA ALA A 153 8.03 -13.33 -11.05
C ALA A 153 7.17 -13.22 -12.34
N THR A 154 6.52 -12.07 -12.56
CA THR A 154 5.74 -11.79 -13.79
C THR A 154 6.64 -11.80 -15.03
N MET A 155 7.77 -11.08 -14.96
CA MET A 155 8.76 -11.07 -16.03
C MET A 155 9.32 -12.47 -16.28
N GLY A 156 9.57 -13.23 -15.20
CA GLY A 156 10.08 -14.59 -15.27
C GLY A 156 9.20 -15.53 -16.09
N PHE A 157 7.91 -15.62 -15.78
CA PHE A 157 7.04 -16.52 -16.54
C PHE A 157 6.84 -16.04 -17.98
N SER A 158 6.71 -14.72 -18.18
CA SER A 158 6.49 -14.19 -19.53
C SER A 158 7.72 -14.35 -20.41
N PHE A 159 8.92 -14.26 -19.82
CA PHE A 159 10.16 -14.54 -20.53
C PHE A 159 10.25 -16.01 -20.98
N VAL A 160 9.80 -16.95 -20.13
CA VAL A 160 9.78 -18.38 -20.48
C VAL A 160 8.79 -18.69 -21.60
N LEU A 161 7.59 -18.10 -21.56
CA LEU A 161 6.52 -18.43 -22.51
C LEU A 161 6.61 -17.64 -23.83
N ARG A 162 7.04 -16.37 -23.79
CA ARG A 162 7.00 -15.44 -24.92
C ARG A 162 8.34 -14.76 -25.21
N GLY A 163 9.40 -15.10 -24.49
CA GLY A 163 10.71 -14.46 -24.66
C GLY A 163 10.70 -12.96 -24.30
N LEU A 164 11.62 -12.21 -24.90
CA LEU A 164 11.75 -10.77 -24.68
C LEU A 164 10.57 -9.96 -25.20
N GLU A 165 9.83 -10.50 -26.18
CA GLU A 165 8.69 -9.82 -26.82
C GLU A 165 7.43 -9.82 -25.96
N GLY A 166 7.31 -10.77 -25.02
CA GLY A 166 6.19 -10.79 -24.07
C GLY A 166 6.22 -9.67 -23.03
N ILE A 167 7.35 -8.97 -22.88
CA ILE A 167 7.58 -7.97 -21.83
C ILE A 167 7.52 -6.55 -22.41
N ILE A 168 6.75 -5.68 -21.76
CA ILE A 168 6.66 -4.26 -22.10
C ILE A 168 7.85 -3.52 -21.44
N TRP A 169 9.00 -3.54 -22.11
CA TRP A 169 10.25 -2.94 -21.59
C TRP A 169 10.14 -1.46 -21.24
N SER A 170 9.30 -0.70 -21.96
CA SER A 170 9.05 0.70 -21.63
C SER A 170 8.42 0.87 -20.24
N ARG A 171 7.45 0.01 -19.89
CA ARG A 171 6.82 0.02 -18.55
C ARG A 171 7.76 -0.46 -17.47
N VAL A 172 8.56 -1.50 -17.74
CA VAL A 172 9.61 -1.96 -16.81
C VAL A 172 10.61 -0.83 -16.53
N LEU A 173 11.07 -0.13 -17.56
CA LEU A 173 12.00 0.99 -17.40
C LEU A 173 11.40 2.13 -16.57
N VAL A 174 10.13 2.51 -16.83
CA VAL A 174 9.44 3.52 -16.02
C VAL A 174 9.35 3.09 -14.55
N MET A 175 9.01 1.84 -14.27
CA MET A 175 8.96 1.32 -12.90
C MET A 175 10.34 1.36 -12.22
N LEU A 176 11.39 0.93 -12.91
CA LEU A 176 12.77 1.00 -12.40
C LEU A 176 13.18 2.44 -12.05
N LEU A 177 12.84 3.41 -12.90
CA LEU A 177 13.10 4.82 -12.63
C LEU A 177 12.34 5.30 -11.38
N ILE A 178 11.06 4.95 -11.24
CA ILE A 178 10.27 5.30 -10.05
C ILE A 178 10.89 4.71 -8.78
N TRP A 179 11.41 3.48 -8.81
CA TRP A 179 12.04 2.85 -7.63
C TRP A 179 13.37 3.48 -7.23
N VAL A 180 14.09 4.08 -8.17
CA VAL A 180 15.32 4.83 -7.87
C VAL A 180 14.99 6.24 -7.37
N PHE A 181 14.02 6.91 -7.99
CA PHE A 181 13.68 8.30 -7.66
C PHE A 181 12.81 8.42 -6.41
N SER A 182 11.91 7.47 -6.12
CA SER A 182 11.00 7.59 -4.97
C SER A 182 11.72 7.61 -3.61
N PRO A 183 12.75 6.79 -3.32
CA PRO A 183 13.50 6.92 -2.08
C PRO A 183 14.26 8.25 -1.99
N LEU A 184 14.78 8.75 -3.12
CA LEU A 184 15.48 10.04 -3.16
C LEU A 184 14.54 11.20 -2.84
N VAL A 185 13.37 11.23 -3.47
CA VAL A 185 12.33 12.25 -3.20
C VAL A 185 11.85 12.13 -1.76
N SER A 186 11.62 10.91 -1.26
CA SER A 186 11.25 10.68 0.14
C SER A 186 12.33 11.17 1.11
N ALA A 187 13.62 10.93 0.82
CA ALA A 187 14.71 11.37 1.66
C ALA A 187 14.80 12.91 1.73
N ILE A 188 14.63 13.59 0.59
CA ILE A 188 14.60 15.06 0.53
C ILE A 188 13.39 15.58 1.34
N PHE A 189 12.21 15.00 1.15
CA PHE A 189 11.01 15.40 1.86
C PHE A 189 11.13 15.17 3.38
N THR A 190 11.67 14.03 3.80
CA THR A 190 11.95 13.72 5.21
C THR A 190 12.94 14.72 5.79
N LEU A 191 14.02 15.07 5.08
CA LEU A 191 15.00 16.05 5.55
C LEU A 191 14.38 17.44 5.74
N ILE A 192 13.56 17.89 4.78
CA ILE A 192 12.85 19.17 4.88
C ILE A 192 11.87 19.15 6.07
N THR A 193 11.09 18.09 6.20
CA THR A 193 10.11 17.95 7.30
C THR A 193 10.80 17.91 8.65
N PHE A 194 11.88 17.15 8.78
CA PHE A 194 12.71 17.10 9.98
C PHE A 194 13.27 18.48 10.33
N PHE A 195 13.84 19.19 9.36
CA PHE A 195 14.38 20.54 9.58
C PHE A 195 13.30 21.52 10.05
N LEU A 196 12.09 21.46 9.47
CA LEU A 196 10.96 22.28 9.90
C LEU A 196 10.54 21.95 11.33
N LEU A 197 10.40 20.66 11.67
CA LEU A 197 10.04 20.22 13.03
C LEU A 197 11.11 20.61 14.05
N ASP A 198 12.39 20.50 13.69
CA ASP A 198 13.50 20.89 14.55
C ASP A 198 13.48 22.40 14.84
N VAL A 199 13.42 23.23 13.79
CA VAL A 199 13.41 24.69 13.95
C VAL A 199 12.16 25.19 14.67
N ILE A 200 10.99 24.63 14.37
CA ILE A 200 9.71 25.12 14.90
C ILE A 200 9.43 24.57 16.31
N ILE A 201 9.69 23.28 16.55
CA ILE A 201 9.28 22.59 17.80
C ILE A 201 10.47 22.37 18.71
N LEU A 202 11.53 21.69 18.25
CA LEU A 202 12.64 21.26 19.12
C LEU A 202 13.49 22.44 19.62
N ARG A 203 13.67 23.47 18.80
CA ARG A 203 14.42 24.69 19.18
C ARG A 203 13.57 25.76 19.86
N ALA A 204 12.26 25.53 20.03
CA ALA A 204 11.37 26.48 20.68
C ALA A 204 11.71 26.66 22.18
N LYS A 205 11.41 27.84 22.73
CA LYS A 205 11.58 28.10 24.18
C LYS A 205 10.78 27.13 25.05
N ASN A 206 9.61 26.67 24.57
CA ASN A 206 8.72 25.71 25.25
C ASN A 206 8.26 24.62 24.26
N PRO A 207 9.07 23.59 23.98
CA PRO A 207 8.81 22.62 22.91
C PRO A 207 7.46 21.91 23.02
N VAL A 208 7.06 21.57 24.26
CA VAL A 208 5.80 20.88 24.54
C VAL A 208 4.60 21.74 24.20
N SER A 209 4.61 23.01 24.57
CA SER A 209 3.50 23.92 24.31
C SER A 209 3.39 24.24 22.83
N THR A 210 4.53 24.47 22.18
CA THR A 210 4.59 24.71 20.73
C THR A 210 4.11 23.48 19.95
N GLY A 211 4.59 22.29 20.30
CA GLY A 211 4.16 21.06 19.65
C GLY A 211 2.68 20.72 19.88
N LEU A 212 2.13 20.98 21.07
CA LEU A 212 0.68 20.85 21.30
C LEU A 212 -0.15 21.86 20.49
N PHE A 213 0.38 23.07 20.25
CA PHE A 213 -0.27 24.08 19.42
C PHE A 213 -0.26 23.71 17.92
N LEU A 214 0.82 23.08 17.43
CA LEU A 214 0.96 22.62 16.05
C LEU A 214 0.29 21.27 15.77
N LEU A 215 0.01 20.47 16.79
CA LEU A 215 -0.68 19.19 16.72
C LEU A 215 -1.90 19.16 15.76
N PRO A 216 -2.82 20.14 15.78
CA PRO A 216 -4.00 20.12 14.94
C PRO A 216 -3.66 20.25 13.45
N GLY A 217 -2.69 21.11 13.12
CA GLY A 217 -2.24 21.29 11.74
C GLY A 217 -1.62 20.02 11.17
N ILE A 218 -0.83 19.31 11.99
CA ILE A 218 -0.26 18.00 11.61
C ILE A 218 -1.39 17.00 11.34
N TYR A 219 -2.39 16.92 12.22
CA TYR A 219 -3.54 16.03 12.03
C TYR A 219 -4.33 16.37 10.77
N VAL A 220 -4.58 17.65 10.50
CA VAL A 220 -5.27 18.08 9.27
C VAL A 220 -4.52 17.58 8.04
N ILE A 221 -3.22 17.83 7.95
CA ILE A 221 -2.41 17.43 6.78
C ILE A 221 -2.43 15.90 6.61
N VAL A 222 -2.16 15.16 7.68
CA VAL A 222 -2.06 13.69 7.62
C VAL A 222 -3.41 13.06 7.28
N VAL A 223 -4.49 13.49 7.93
CA VAL A 223 -5.85 12.97 7.68
C VAL A 223 -6.32 13.37 6.29
N PHE A 224 -6.06 14.61 5.85
CA PHE A 224 -6.42 15.06 4.51
C PHE A 224 -5.79 14.15 3.46
N THR A 225 -4.46 13.95 3.52
CA THR A 225 -3.75 13.12 2.54
C THR A 225 -4.28 11.69 2.52
N ASN A 226 -4.51 11.08 3.68
CA ASN A 226 -5.01 9.70 3.75
C ASN A 226 -6.44 9.58 3.21
N VAL A 227 -7.36 10.48 3.60
CA VAL A 227 -8.75 10.47 3.13
C VAL A 227 -8.82 10.81 1.64
N PHE A 228 -8.01 11.76 1.18
CA PHE A 228 -7.96 12.15 -0.22
C PHE A 228 -7.48 11.00 -1.11
N LEU A 229 -6.34 10.38 -0.78
CA LEU A 229 -5.83 9.22 -1.52
C LEU A 229 -6.83 8.06 -1.48
N PHE A 230 -7.44 7.83 -0.31
CA PHE A 230 -8.45 6.80 -0.13
C PHE A 230 -9.67 7.00 -1.05
N LEU A 231 -10.19 8.22 -1.16
CA LEU A 231 -11.33 8.51 -2.02
C LEU A 231 -10.95 8.55 -3.50
N GLN A 232 -9.74 8.99 -3.83
CA GLN A 232 -9.26 9.10 -5.20
C GLN A 232 -8.92 7.74 -5.81
N ASP A 233 -8.29 6.85 -5.05
CA ASP A 233 -8.08 5.45 -5.40
C ASP A 233 -9.30 4.58 -5.00
N GLY A 234 -10.44 5.24 -4.79
CA GLY A 234 -11.63 4.74 -4.11
C GLY A 234 -12.13 3.37 -4.54
N SER A 235 -12.68 2.65 -3.56
CA SER A 235 -13.26 1.34 -3.78
C SER A 235 -14.42 1.39 -4.77
N ARG A 236 -14.34 0.57 -5.83
CA ARG A 236 -15.45 0.30 -6.76
C ARG A 236 -16.64 -0.37 -6.06
N VAL A 237 -16.40 -1.10 -4.96
CA VAL A 237 -17.48 -1.68 -4.13
C VAL A 237 -18.31 -0.60 -3.44
N LEU A 238 -17.65 0.44 -2.94
CA LEU A 238 -18.32 1.58 -2.28
C LEU A 238 -18.69 2.69 -3.27
N ARG A 239 -18.35 2.52 -4.55
CA ARG A 239 -18.58 3.49 -5.64
C ARG A 239 -17.92 4.84 -5.36
N PHE A 240 -16.79 4.83 -4.67
CA PHE A 240 -16.03 6.05 -4.38
C PHE A 240 -15.27 6.57 -5.60
N ASP A 241 -14.99 5.69 -6.56
CA ASP A 241 -14.45 6.00 -7.88
C ASP A 241 -15.36 6.90 -8.72
N GLU A 242 -16.67 6.93 -8.44
CA GLU A 242 -17.63 7.80 -9.13
C GLU A 242 -17.66 9.24 -8.56
N ILE A 243 -16.99 9.49 -7.43
CA ILE A 243 -17.02 10.80 -6.77
C ILE A 243 -16.14 11.78 -7.56
N PRO A 244 -16.70 12.91 -8.04
CA PRO A 244 -15.90 13.88 -8.78
C PRO A 244 -14.80 14.50 -7.92
N PHE A 245 -13.64 14.77 -8.51
CA PHE A 245 -12.42 15.27 -7.85
C PHE A 245 -12.68 16.42 -6.85
N MET A 246 -13.51 17.40 -7.21
CA MET A 246 -13.80 18.55 -6.34
C MET A 246 -14.53 18.15 -5.05
N TYR A 247 -15.45 17.17 -5.13
CA TYR A 247 -16.11 16.64 -3.94
C TYR A 247 -15.14 15.82 -3.09
N THR A 248 -14.24 15.06 -3.71
CA THR A 248 -13.17 14.36 -3.00
C THR A 248 -12.29 15.30 -2.19
N VAL A 249 -11.87 16.43 -2.78
CA VAL A 249 -11.11 17.47 -2.06
C VAL A 249 -11.95 18.08 -0.92
N ALA A 250 -13.22 18.43 -1.19
CA ALA A 250 -14.08 19.05 -0.19
C ALA A 250 -14.35 18.13 1.01
N ILE A 251 -14.69 16.86 0.78
CA ILE A 251 -14.95 15.86 1.83
C ILE A 251 -13.68 15.64 2.64
N SER A 252 -12.53 15.49 1.98
CA SER A 252 -11.24 15.32 2.65
C SER A 252 -10.90 16.52 3.53
N LEU A 253 -11.15 17.75 3.05
CA LEU A 253 -10.94 18.98 3.82
C LEU A 253 -11.84 19.05 5.05
N VAL A 254 -13.13 18.72 4.92
CA VAL A 254 -14.06 18.72 6.05
C VAL A 254 -13.65 17.70 7.11
N ILE A 255 -13.37 16.45 6.73
CA ILE A 255 -12.98 15.38 7.65
C ILE A 255 -11.67 15.72 8.36
N SER A 256 -10.68 16.23 7.62
CA SER A 256 -9.39 16.62 8.19
C SER A 256 -9.48 17.80 9.16
N VAL A 257 -10.29 18.82 8.86
CA VAL A 257 -10.55 19.93 9.79
C VAL A 257 -11.23 19.44 11.07
N LEU A 258 -12.22 18.54 10.95
CA LEU A 258 -12.85 17.90 12.11
C LEU A 258 -11.84 17.10 12.94
N ALA A 259 -10.93 16.36 12.28
CA ALA A 259 -9.85 15.67 12.97
C ALA A 259 -8.87 16.64 13.67
N GLY A 260 -8.61 17.80 13.08
CA GLY A 260 -7.87 18.90 13.71
C GLY A 260 -8.56 19.42 14.97
N PHE A 261 -9.88 19.62 14.94
CA PHE A 261 -10.65 19.99 16.13
C PHE A 261 -10.62 18.89 17.20
N LEU A 262 -10.73 17.62 16.81
CA LEU A 262 -10.58 16.49 17.72
C LEU A 262 -9.18 16.49 18.37
N ALA A 263 -8.14 16.77 17.57
CA ALA A 263 -6.77 16.89 18.07
C ALA A 263 -6.63 18.03 19.08
N LEU A 264 -7.29 19.18 18.85
CA LEU A 264 -7.31 20.32 19.77
C LEU A 264 -8.02 20.02 21.09
N PHE A 265 -9.26 19.51 21.02
CA PHE A 265 -10.15 19.46 22.18
C PHE A 265 -10.08 18.16 22.96
N VAL A 266 -9.65 17.07 22.33
CA VAL A 266 -9.59 15.75 22.97
C VAL A 266 -8.14 15.30 23.15
N VAL A 267 -7.39 15.22 22.05
CA VAL A 267 -6.02 14.68 22.08
C VAL A 267 -5.07 15.59 22.85
N GLY A 268 -5.07 16.90 22.57
CA GLY A 268 -4.21 17.88 23.23
C GLY A 268 -4.32 17.87 24.76
N PRO A 269 -5.54 17.93 25.34
CA PRO A 269 -5.75 17.82 26.78
C PRO A 269 -5.31 16.48 27.36
N ILE A 270 -5.60 15.35 26.69
CA ILE A 270 -5.17 14.02 27.14
C ILE A 270 -3.65 13.93 27.16
N MET A 271 -2.98 14.39 26.10
CA MET A 271 -1.53 14.41 26.00
C MET A 271 -0.93 15.27 27.11
N LYS A 272 -1.46 16.48 27.32
CA LYS A 272 -1.00 17.38 28.40
C LYS A 272 -1.11 16.73 29.78
N ARG A 273 -2.21 16.02 30.07
CA ARG A 273 -2.40 15.26 31.32
C ARG A 273 -1.39 14.11 31.47
N ARG A 274 -1.17 13.33 30.40
CA ARG A 274 -0.22 12.19 30.40
C ARG A 274 1.23 12.66 30.54
N LEU A 275 1.59 13.75 29.89
CA LEU A 275 2.91 14.38 29.98
C LEU A 275 3.21 14.81 31.42
N LYS A 276 2.24 15.45 32.11
CA LYS A 276 2.41 15.90 33.50
C LYS A 276 2.65 14.72 34.48
N ARG A 277 1.81 13.69 34.41
CA ARG A 277 1.90 12.50 35.29
C ARG A 277 3.24 11.77 35.19
N LYS A 278 3.70 11.48 33.97
CA LYS A 278 4.99 10.80 33.75
C LYS A 278 6.22 11.70 34.00
N THR A 279 6.08 13.02 34.08
CA THR A 279 7.21 13.91 34.44
C THR A 279 7.48 13.87 35.94
N GLU A 280 6.48 13.63 36.77
CA GLU A 280 6.61 13.54 38.22
C GLU A 280 7.31 12.24 38.66
N GLU A 281 7.29 11.19 37.82
CA GLU A 281 7.83 9.86 38.14
C GLU A 281 9.31 9.64 37.79
N LEU A 282 10.00 10.53 37.05
CA LEU A 282 11.41 10.33 36.70
C LEU A 282 12.38 11.17 37.54
N PRO A 283 13.53 10.59 37.96
CA PRO A 283 14.63 11.37 38.51
C PRO A 283 15.09 12.37 37.45
N ARG A 284 15.33 13.61 37.86
CA ARG A 284 15.94 14.64 37.02
C ARG A 284 17.38 14.20 36.73
N ILE A 285 17.59 13.43 35.67
CA ILE A 285 18.94 13.08 35.22
C ILE A 285 19.58 14.39 34.79
N ALA A 286 20.57 14.84 35.56
CA ALA A 286 21.44 15.94 35.18
C ALA A 286 22.15 15.52 33.90
N SER A 287 21.73 16.14 32.82
CA SER A 287 22.26 15.98 31.49
C SER A 287 23.78 16.12 31.43
N SER A 288 24.48 15.02 31.18
CA SER A 288 25.95 14.98 31.16
C SER A 288 26.55 14.91 29.75
N LEU A 289 25.90 15.48 28.73
CA LEU A 289 26.46 15.53 27.38
C LEU A 289 26.54 16.97 26.84
N SER A 290 27.26 17.83 27.55
CA SER A 290 27.76 19.09 27.01
C SER A 290 29.03 18.81 26.21
N TYR A 291 28.90 18.56 24.90
CA TYR A 291 30.07 18.57 24.01
C TYR A 291 30.48 20.03 23.74
N THR A 292 31.62 20.41 24.29
CA THR A 292 32.29 21.70 24.07
C THR A 292 33.13 21.63 22.80
N PHE A 293 32.54 21.81 21.63
CA PHE A 293 33.32 22.05 20.42
C PHE A 293 32.74 23.25 19.66
N GLU A 294 33.51 24.34 19.57
CA GLU A 294 33.11 25.48 18.76
C GLU A 294 33.45 25.23 17.28
N PRO A 295 32.47 25.23 16.37
CA PRO A 295 32.73 25.07 14.95
C PRO A 295 33.51 26.27 14.39
N ARG A 296 34.77 26.06 13.99
CA ARG A 296 35.57 27.03 13.23
C ARG A 296 35.30 26.91 11.73
N GLY A 297 34.99 28.04 11.08
CA GLY A 297 34.72 28.16 9.64
C GLY A 297 33.23 28.32 9.29
N TRP A 298 32.92 29.10 8.25
CA TRP A 298 31.53 29.43 7.87
C TRP A 298 30.71 28.19 7.47
N LEU A 299 31.32 27.25 6.73
CA LEU A 299 30.67 26.01 6.31
C LEU A 299 30.35 25.12 7.52
N ARG A 300 31.30 25.00 8.46
CA ARG A 300 31.10 24.25 9.71
C ARG A 300 30.08 24.92 10.62
N LYS A 301 30.04 26.26 10.67
CA LYS A 301 28.98 27.00 11.40
C LYS A 301 27.61 26.79 10.76
N ALA A 302 27.51 26.81 9.44
CA ALA A 302 26.27 26.54 8.73
C ALA A 302 25.80 25.10 8.96
N VAL A 303 26.70 24.12 8.89
CA VAL A 303 26.42 22.71 9.19
C VAL A 303 26.04 22.53 10.67
N TYR A 304 26.74 23.15 11.60
CA TYR A 304 26.37 23.12 13.03
C TYR A 304 25.06 23.84 13.33
N TRP A 305 24.71 24.86 12.56
CA TRP A 305 23.42 25.53 12.70
C TRP A 305 22.29 24.70 12.09
N ALA A 306 22.54 24.04 10.96
CA ALA A 306 21.58 23.14 10.32
C ALA A 306 21.38 21.86 11.15
N PHE A 307 22.46 21.33 11.72
CA PHE A 307 22.51 20.11 12.53
C PHE A 307 23.21 20.40 13.87
N PRO A 308 22.57 21.15 14.79
CA PRO A 308 23.14 21.42 16.09
C PRO A 308 23.26 20.12 16.87
N PRO A 309 24.28 19.99 17.73
CA PRO A 309 24.33 18.88 18.66
C PRO A 309 23.03 18.87 19.47
N MET A 310 22.37 17.71 19.51
CA MET A 310 21.09 17.52 20.21
C MET A 310 21.22 18.10 21.62
N ARG A 311 20.54 19.23 21.89
CA ARG A 311 20.33 19.70 23.26
C ARG A 311 19.61 18.57 23.96
N ASN A 312 19.99 18.28 25.22
CA ASN A 312 19.35 17.23 26.01
C ASN A 312 17.89 17.15 25.68
N ASP A 313 17.52 16.02 25.11
CA ASP A 313 16.17 15.72 24.71
C ASP A 313 15.28 16.18 25.86
N ASP A 314 14.55 17.27 25.63
CA ASP A 314 13.59 17.73 26.60
C ASP A 314 12.64 16.55 26.68
N GLN A 315 12.73 15.74 27.73
CA GLN A 315 12.18 14.38 27.72
C GLN A 315 10.67 14.37 27.45
N LYS A 316 10.06 15.54 27.62
CA LYS A 316 8.70 15.89 27.27
C LYS A 316 8.46 16.08 25.76
N ALA A 317 9.39 16.68 25.02
CA ALA A 317 9.35 16.78 23.56
C ALA A 317 9.42 15.40 22.92
N VAL A 318 10.38 14.55 23.31
CA VAL A 318 10.48 13.16 22.81
C VAL A 318 9.18 12.39 23.02
N ARG A 319 8.55 12.54 24.21
CA ARG A 319 7.25 11.91 24.49
C ARG A 319 6.10 12.45 23.64
N LEU A 320 6.13 13.72 23.26
CA LEU A 320 5.15 14.29 22.33
C LEU A 320 5.29 13.62 20.95
N PHE A 321 6.54 13.49 20.47
CA PHE A 321 6.83 12.86 19.19
C PHE A 321 6.55 11.36 19.17
N SER A 322 6.78 10.64 20.27
CA SER A 322 6.37 9.22 20.40
C SER A 322 4.89 9.02 20.08
N PHE A 323 4.00 9.88 20.58
CA PHE A 323 2.57 9.74 20.28
C PHE A 323 2.24 10.03 18.82
N LEU A 324 2.88 11.06 18.23
CA LEU A 324 2.76 11.37 16.81
C LEU A 324 3.27 10.21 15.94
N GLN A 325 4.37 9.58 16.34
CA GLN A 325 4.96 8.44 15.66
C GLN A 325 4.00 7.25 15.59
N ILE A 326 3.29 6.94 16.69
CA ILE A 326 2.26 5.88 16.72
C ILE A 326 1.14 6.20 15.73
N LEU A 327 0.67 7.45 15.70
CA LEU A 327 -0.40 7.87 14.80
C LEU A 327 0.03 7.75 13.34
N THR A 328 1.22 8.24 12.99
CA THR A 328 1.73 8.14 11.62
C THR A 328 1.95 6.69 11.21
N ALA A 329 2.41 5.83 12.13
CA ALA A 329 2.52 4.39 11.89
C ALA A 329 1.14 3.75 11.61
N CYS A 330 0.10 4.17 12.31
CA CYS A 330 -1.27 3.69 12.05
C CYS A 330 -1.77 4.10 10.66
N PHE A 331 -1.52 5.33 10.21
CA PHE A 331 -1.86 5.76 8.85
C PHE A 331 -1.03 5.05 7.78
N ALA A 332 0.27 4.86 8.02
CA ALA A 332 1.12 4.08 7.14
C ALA A 332 0.59 2.64 7.02
N GLY A 333 0.25 1.98 8.13
CA GLY A 333 -0.32 0.64 8.12
C GLY A 333 -1.69 0.57 7.42
N PHE A 334 -2.53 1.60 7.57
CA PHE A 334 -3.79 1.69 6.81
C PHE A 334 -3.54 1.74 5.29
N ALA A 335 -2.65 2.63 4.84
CA ALA A 335 -2.29 2.73 3.42
C ALA A 335 -1.64 1.45 2.90
N HIS A 336 -0.81 0.81 3.74
CA HIS A 336 -0.15 -0.47 3.43
C HIS A 336 -1.18 -1.58 3.19
N GLY A 337 -2.12 -1.76 4.12
CA GLY A 337 -3.19 -2.74 3.98
C GLY A 337 -4.03 -2.53 2.73
N ALA A 338 -4.37 -1.28 2.39
CA ALA A 338 -5.11 -0.99 1.15
C ALA A 338 -4.35 -1.42 -0.12
N ASN A 339 -3.03 -1.24 -0.15
CA ASN A 339 -2.18 -1.51 -1.32
C ASN A 339 -1.79 -3.01 -1.43
N ASP A 340 -1.46 -3.69 -0.35
CA ASP A 340 -0.99 -5.08 -0.38
C ASP A 340 -2.07 -6.07 -0.82
N ILE A 341 -3.27 -5.91 -0.27
CA ILE A 341 -4.40 -6.76 -0.64
C ILE A 341 -4.69 -6.62 -2.14
N THR A 342 -4.57 -5.41 -2.71
CA THR A 342 -4.73 -5.21 -4.15
C THR A 342 -3.71 -6.03 -4.95
N ASN A 343 -2.45 -6.10 -4.50
CA ASN A 343 -1.40 -6.86 -5.19
C ASN A 343 -1.63 -8.38 -5.14
N CYS A 344 -2.36 -8.88 -4.14
CA CYS A 344 -2.76 -10.29 -4.05
C CYS A 344 -4.05 -10.61 -4.80
N VAL A 345 -5.06 -9.74 -4.66
CA VAL A 345 -6.41 -9.98 -5.17
C VAL A 345 -6.49 -9.73 -6.67
N ALA A 346 -5.83 -8.68 -7.18
CA ALA A 346 -5.96 -8.31 -8.58
C ALA A 346 -5.49 -9.40 -9.56
N PRO A 347 -4.36 -10.11 -9.35
CA PRO A 347 -3.99 -11.23 -10.21
C PRO A 347 -5.03 -12.35 -10.23
N ILE A 348 -5.66 -12.66 -9.09
CA ILE A 348 -6.75 -13.65 -9.05
C ILE A 348 -7.97 -13.13 -9.80
N ARG A 349 -8.37 -11.89 -9.55
CA ARG A 349 -9.52 -11.28 -10.21
C ARG A 349 -9.35 -11.32 -11.72
N GLU A 350 -8.17 -10.94 -12.21
CA GLU A 350 -7.80 -10.96 -13.63
C GLU A 350 -7.84 -12.40 -14.19
N LEU A 351 -7.32 -13.39 -13.45
CA LEU A 351 -7.39 -14.81 -13.80
C LEU A 351 -8.84 -15.30 -13.95
N VAL A 352 -9.67 -15.03 -12.94
CA VAL A 352 -11.10 -15.42 -12.93
C VAL A 352 -11.83 -14.82 -14.13
N GLN A 353 -11.56 -13.56 -14.42
CA GLN A 353 -12.20 -12.84 -15.52
C GLN A 353 -11.84 -13.46 -16.86
N MET A 354 -10.56 -13.77 -17.05
CA MET A 354 -10.08 -14.45 -18.24
C MET A 354 -10.76 -15.81 -18.45
N TYR A 355 -10.94 -16.58 -17.37
CA TYR A 355 -11.59 -17.89 -17.41
C TYR A 355 -13.07 -17.80 -17.79
N ASN A 356 -13.80 -16.82 -17.23
CA ASN A 356 -15.25 -16.73 -17.39
C ASN A 356 -15.71 -16.01 -18.67
N GLN A 357 -14.99 -14.98 -19.12
CA GLN A 357 -15.47 -14.07 -20.19
C GLN A 357 -14.45 -13.80 -21.30
N GLY A 358 -13.24 -14.39 -21.22
CA GLY A 358 -12.08 -13.88 -21.93
C GLY A 358 -11.57 -12.57 -21.31
N TYR A 359 -10.35 -12.13 -21.63
CA TYR A 359 -9.79 -10.89 -21.07
C TYR A 359 -10.64 -9.68 -21.52
N GLN A 360 -11.43 -9.11 -20.61
CA GLN A 360 -12.03 -7.79 -20.75
C GLN A 360 -11.53 -6.93 -19.60
N GLU A 361 -11.21 -5.65 -19.83
CA GLU A 361 -10.56 -4.83 -18.80
C GLU A 361 -11.51 -4.36 -17.68
N ASP A 362 -12.83 -4.56 -17.80
CA ASP A 362 -13.78 -3.72 -17.03
C ASP A 362 -15.07 -4.38 -16.49
N ASN A 363 -15.26 -5.70 -16.61
CA ASN A 363 -16.50 -6.36 -16.16
C ASN A 363 -16.22 -7.58 -15.26
N THR A 364 -15.90 -7.36 -13.98
CA THR A 364 -15.87 -8.44 -12.99
C THR A 364 -17.04 -8.37 -12.02
N ASP A 365 -17.62 -9.54 -11.74
CA ASP A 365 -18.53 -9.75 -10.61
C ASP A 365 -17.80 -9.39 -9.31
N LEU A 366 -18.15 -8.24 -8.72
CA LEU A 366 -17.60 -7.72 -7.46
C LEU A 366 -17.51 -8.79 -6.34
N ASN A 367 -18.41 -9.78 -6.38
CA ASN A 367 -18.52 -10.83 -5.38
C ASN A 367 -17.23 -11.64 -5.22
N ILE A 368 -16.52 -11.97 -6.29
CA ILE A 368 -15.31 -12.80 -6.23
C ILE A 368 -14.16 -12.02 -5.57
N SER A 369 -14.04 -10.74 -5.87
CA SER A 369 -13.02 -9.85 -5.30
C SER A 369 -13.16 -9.71 -3.78
N VAL A 370 -14.40 -9.72 -3.27
CA VAL A 370 -14.67 -9.66 -1.82
C VAL A 370 -14.26 -10.95 -1.11
N TYR A 371 -14.59 -12.13 -1.63
CA TYR A 371 -14.21 -13.39 -0.98
C TYR A 371 -12.70 -13.62 -0.96
N VAL A 372 -12.03 -13.42 -2.09
CA VAL A 372 -10.58 -13.52 -2.20
C VAL A 372 -9.92 -12.46 -1.33
N GLY A 373 -10.45 -11.23 -1.37
CA GLY A 373 -10.01 -10.12 -0.54
C GLY A 373 -10.01 -10.43 0.94
N LEU A 374 -11.15 -10.89 1.48
CA LEU A 374 -11.28 -11.24 2.89
C LEU A 374 -10.35 -12.39 3.29
N LEU A 375 -10.20 -13.42 2.44
CA LEU A 375 -9.27 -14.51 2.69
C LEU A 375 -7.83 -14.00 2.76
N THR A 376 -7.43 -13.16 1.80
CA THR A 376 -6.11 -12.54 1.78
C THR A 376 -5.90 -11.65 3.01
N THR A 377 -6.91 -10.87 3.43
CA THR A 377 -6.81 -10.08 4.67
C THR A 377 -6.51 -10.99 5.85
N LEU A 378 -7.26 -12.09 6.02
CA LEU A 378 -7.01 -13.05 7.09
C LEU A 378 -5.60 -13.64 7.02
N ALA A 379 -5.11 -13.91 5.82
CA ALA A 379 -3.76 -14.41 5.59
C ALA A 379 -2.68 -13.39 5.99
N VAL A 380 -2.84 -12.13 5.60
CA VAL A 380 -1.95 -11.01 6.00
C VAL A 380 -1.90 -10.89 7.52
N LEU A 381 -3.07 -10.87 8.17
CA LEU A 381 -3.15 -10.84 9.63
C LEU A 381 -2.42 -12.02 10.28
N MET A 382 -2.56 -13.21 9.71
CA MET A 382 -1.84 -14.39 10.18
C MET A 382 -0.33 -14.26 9.99
N GLY A 383 0.12 -13.69 8.88
CA GLY A 383 1.52 -13.37 8.60
C GLY A 383 2.14 -12.48 9.68
N ILE A 384 1.45 -11.39 10.02
CA ILE A 384 1.87 -10.45 11.08
C ILE A 384 2.17 -11.20 12.38
N TRP A 385 1.24 -12.05 12.82
CA TRP A 385 1.34 -12.73 14.11
C TRP A 385 2.28 -13.94 14.13
N THR A 386 2.56 -14.55 12.97
CA THR A 386 3.37 -15.78 12.89
C THR A 386 4.84 -15.48 12.64
N LEU A 387 5.15 -14.83 11.52
CA LEU A 387 6.52 -14.61 11.05
C LEU A 387 6.94 -13.14 11.15
N GLY A 388 6.00 -12.21 11.33
CA GLY A 388 6.26 -10.77 11.42
C GLY A 388 7.28 -10.36 12.48
N ILE A 389 7.42 -11.15 13.54
CA ILE A 389 8.34 -10.85 14.65
C ILE A 389 9.81 -10.84 14.21
N ARG A 390 10.14 -11.61 13.17
CA ARG A 390 11.50 -11.71 12.65
C ARG A 390 11.91 -10.41 11.96
N VAL A 391 11.09 -9.93 11.05
CA VAL A 391 11.41 -8.76 10.23
C VAL A 391 11.28 -7.47 11.06
N ILE A 392 10.23 -7.33 11.87
CA ILE A 392 10.02 -6.12 12.68
C ILE A 392 11.13 -5.90 13.70
N ARG A 393 11.69 -6.97 14.29
CA ARG A 393 12.85 -6.86 15.19
C ARG A 393 14.11 -6.49 14.44
N THR A 394 14.37 -7.08 13.28
CA THR A 394 15.54 -6.70 12.49
C THR A 394 15.48 -5.23 12.09
N VAL A 395 14.34 -4.75 11.60
CA VAL A 395 14.15 -3.33 11.25
C VAL A 395 14.26 -2.43 12.47
N GLY A 396 13.63 -2.79 13.58
CA GLY A 396 13.63 -1.98 14.80
C GLY A 396 14.96 -1.97 15.57
N GLU A 397 15.71 -3.08 15.60
CA GLU A 397 16.90 -3.24 16.45
C GLU A 397 18.21 -3.08 15.67
N ASN A 398 18.29 -3.58 14.43
CA ASN A 398 19.55 -3.68 13.70
C ASN A 398 19.78 -2.54 12.70
N PHE A 399 18.71 -1.97 12.12
CA PHE A 399 18.86 -0.90 11.12
C PHE A 399 18.90 0.51 11.71
N ALA A 400 18.39 0.73 12.93
CA ALA A 400 18.23 2.09 13.43
C ALA A 400 18.16 2.22 14.97
N LYS A 401 19.18 2.82 15.58
CA LYS A 401 19.02 3.52 16.87
C LYS A 401 18.43 4.91 16.58
N MET A 402 17.10 5.00 16.44
CA MET A 402 16.38 6.25 16.23
C MET A 402 15.79 6.78 17.54
N ASN A 403 15.68 8.10 17.66
CA ASN A 403 14.90 8.77 18.70
C ASN A 403 13.51 9.07 18.11
N PRO A 404 12.38 8.94 18.84
CA PRO A 404 11.05 9.28 18.31
C PRO A 404 10.92 10.65 17.63
N ALA A 405 11.81 11.60 17.94
CA ALA A 405 11.84 12.94 17.35
C ALA A 405 12.76 13.10 16.11
N THR A 406 13.54 12.07 15.74
CA THR A 406 14.53 12.06 14.64
C THR A 406 14.34 10.85 13.75
#